data_AF-A0A2A5EZP5-F1
#
_entry.id   AF-A0A2A5EZP5-F1
#
_cell.length_a   1.000
_cell.length_b   1.000
_cell.length_c   1.000
_cell.angle_alpha   90.00
_cell.angle_beta   90.00
_cell.angle_gamma   90.00
#
_symmetry.space_group_name_H-M   'P 1'
#
loop_
_entity.id
_entity.type
_entity.pdbx_description
1 polymer ?
#
loop_
_entity_poly.entity_id
_entity_poly.type
_entity_poly.pdbx_seq_one_letter_code
_entity_poly.pdbx_strand_id
1 'polypeptide(L)' 'MIYEERLTLTYSKSAEEYLKYCQSDRLEQLSAVGGQPLCLLSGLIGDPANQYLQITAFEDVRAWEEAQAFIGPK' A
#
# COMPACT_ATOMS: atom_id res chain seq x y z
N MET A 1 5.59 -1.15 17.48
CA MET A 1 5.38 -0.67 16.11
C MET A 1 5.98 -1.68 15.14
N ILE A 2 5.24 -2.04 14.11
CA ILE A 2 5.68 -2.88 13.00
C ILE A 2 5.48 -2.14 11.67
N TYR A 3 6.14 -2.59 10.62
CA TYR A 3 6.04 -2.01 9.30
C TYR A 3 5.63 -3.10 8.29
N GLU A 4 4.52 -2.87 7.60
CA GLU A 4 4.12 -3.67 6.44
C GLU A 4 4.82 -3.11 5.20
N GLU A 5 5.53 -3.98 4.48
CA GLU A 5 5.99 -3.73 3.12
C GLU A 5 5.08 -4.48 2.16
N ARG A 6 4.41 -3.74 1.27
CA ARG A 6 3.51 -4.30 0.26
C ARG A 6 3.99 -3.98 -1.14
N LEU A 7 4.35 -5.03 -1.87
CA LEU A 7 4.75 -4.95 -3.27
C LEU A 7 3.55 -5.24 -4.17
N THR A 8 3.20 -4.30 -5.05
CA THR A 8 2.11 -4.47 -6.02
C THR A 8 2.64 -4.35 -7.43
N LEU A 9 2.42 -5.38 -8.25
CA LEU A 9 2.65 -5.32 -9.69
C LEU A 9 1.32 -5.12 -10.41
N THR A 10 1.18 -3.99 -11.10
CA THR A 10 -0.04 -3.66 -11.85
C THR A 10 0.05 -4.20 -13.28
N TYR A 11 -1.07 -4.30 -13.98
CA TYR A 11 -1.01 -4.50 -15.43
C TYR A 11 -0.39 -3.26 -16.09
N SER A 12 0.34 -3.43 -17.19
CA SER A 12 1.13 -2.36 -17.83
C SER A 12 0.32 -1.12 -18.20
N LYS A 13 -0.99 -1.27 -18.47
CA LYS A 13 -1.90 -0.15 -18.81
C LYS A 13 -2.61 0.47 -17.60
N SER A 14 -2.47 -0.11 -16.42
CA SER A 14 -3.19 0.28 -15.19
C SER A 14 -2.31 0.99 -14.17
N ALA A 15 -1.03 1.23 -14.48
CA ALA A 15 -0.09 1.88 -13.57
C ALA A 15 -0.58 3.26 -13.10
N GLU A 16 -0.98 4.13 -14.04
CA GLU A 16 -1.51 5.46 -13.69
C GLU A 16 -2.83 5.39 -12.90
N GLU A 17 -3.70 4.44 -13.25
CA GLU A 17 -4.98 4.24 -12.56
C GLU A 17 -4.75 3.78 -11.11
N TYR A 18 -3.83 2.84 -10.91
CA TYR A 18 -3.46 2.36 -9.59
C TYR A 18 -2.82 3.47 -8.74
N LEU A 19 -1.95 4.28 -9.33
CA LEU A 19 -1.35 5.43 -8.62
C LEU A 19 -2.43 6.42 -8.18
N LYS A 20 -3.41 6.71 -9.05
CA LYS A 20 -4.56 7.57 -8.69
C LYS A 20 -5.36 6.97 -7.55
N TYR A 21 -5.78 5.71 -7.67
CA TYR A 21 -6.48 4.98 -6.58
C TYR A 21 -5.70 5.03 -5.26
N CYS A 22 -4.38 4.90 -5.32
CA CYS A 22 -3.56 4.97 -4.12
C CYS A 22 -3.66 6.35 -3.46
N GLN A 23 -3.53 7.42 -4.26
CA GLN A 23 -3.56 8.81 -3.80
C GLN A 23 -4.95 9.26 -3.35
N SER A 24 -6.03 8.76 -3.95
CA SER A 24 -7.40 9.19 -3.65
C SER A 24 -8.08 8.36 -2.58
N ASP A 25 -7.85 7.04 -2.51
CA ASP A 25 -8.67 6.15 -1.71
C ASP A 25 -7.83 5.28 -0.77
N ARG A 26 -6.80 4.59 -1.29
CA ARG A 26 -6.09 3.54 -0.54
C ARG A 26 -5.43 4.08 0.74
N LEU A 27 -4.72 5.20 0.65
CA LEU A 27 -3.99 5.76 1.78
C LEU A 27 -4.95 6.27 2.87
N GLU A 28 -6.10 6.82 2.47
CA GLU A 28 -7.16 7.19 3.41
C GLU A 28 -7.78 5.96 4.07
N GLN A 29 -8.07 4.90 3.30
CA GLN A 29 -8.57 3.63 3.82
C GLN A 29 -7.63 3.00 4.85
N LEU A 30 -6.31 3.02 4.59
CA LEU A 30 -5.28 2.56 5.53
C LEU A 30 -5.29 3.39 6.81
N SER A 31 -5.39 4.71 6.68
CA SER A 31 -5.43 5.63 7.82
C SER A 31 -6.68 5.44 8.68
N ALA A 32 -7.83 5.16 8.05
CA ALA A 32 -9.09 4.93 8.74
C ALA A 32 -9.11 3.67 9.62
N VAL A 33 -8.25 2.70 9.35
CA VAL A 33 -8.11 1.46 10.13
C VAL A 33 -6.88 1.46 11.05
N GLY A 34 -6.29 2.63 11.32
CA GLY A 34 -5.16 2.79 12.24
C GLY A 34 -3.78 2.50 11.63
N GLY A 35 -3.71 2.23 10.32
CA GLY A 35 -2.44 2.20 9.59
C GLY A 35 -1.89 3.60 9.37
N GLN A 36 -0.57 3.74 9.34
CA GLN A 36 0.10 5.01 9.03
C GLN A 36 0.92 4.83 7.76
N PRO A 37 0.37 5.21 6.58
CA PRO A 37 1.12 5.12 5.34
C PRO A 37 2.33 6.05 5.38
N LEU A 38 3.53 5.50 5.17
CA LEU A 38 4.77 6.27 5.22
C LEU A 38 5.18 6.73 3.83
N CYS A 39 5.12 5.83 2.85
CA CYS A 39 5.44 6.14 1.48
C CYS A 39 4.79 5.16 0.50
N LEU A 40 4.63 5.64 -0.73
CA LEU A 40 4.39 4.85 -1.92
C LEU A 40 5.52 5.17 -2.90
N LEU A 41 6.28 4.17 -3.28
CA LEU A 41 7.42 4.27 -4.17
C LEU A 41 7.11 3.59 -5.50
N SER A 42 7.62 4.15 -6.59
CA SER A 42 7.55 3.57 -7.94
C SER A 42 8.83 3.89 -8.71
N GLY A 43 9.09 3.18 -9.81
CA GLY A 43 10.28 3.41 -10.64
C GLY A 43 11.59 3.05 -9.94
N LEU A 44 11.57 2.02 -9.08
CA LEU A 44 12.77 1.48 -8.44
C LEU A 44 13.71 0.92 -9.51
N ILE A 45 14.99 1.26 -9.44
CA ILE A 45 15.98 0.84 -10.44
C ILE A 45 16.13 -0.69 -10.35
N GLY A 46 15.91 -1.36 -11.49
CA GLY A 46 15.94 -2.81 -11.58
C GLY A 46 14.55 -3.47 -11.54
N ASP A 47 13.51 -2.70 -11.20
CA ASP A 47 12.13 -3.17 -11.15
C ASP A 47 11.29 -2.67 -12.34
N PRO A 48 10.21 -3.39 -12.69
CA PRO A 48 9.25 -2.93 -13.69
C PRO A 48 8.63 -1.58 -13.33
N ALA A 49 8.42 -0.70 -14.31
CA ALA A 49 7.83 0.63 -14.11
C ALA A 49 6.39 0.59 -13.55
N ASN A 50 5.72 -0.55 -13.68
CA ASN A 50 4.37 -0.84 -13.19
C ASN A 50 4.37 -1.52 -11.80
N GLN A 51 5.52 -1.55 -11.12
CA GLN A 51 5.68 -2.04 -9.76
C GLN A 51 5.66 -0.87 -8.76
N TYR A 52 5.00 -1.11 -7.61
CA TYR A 52 4.85 -0.15 -6.53
C TYR A 52 5.20 -0.79 -5.20
N LEU A 53 5.97 -0.09 -4.36
CA LEU A 53 6.26 -0.48 -2.98
C LEU A 53 5.56 0.49 -2.03
N GLN A 54 4.65 -0.02 -1.22
CA GLN A 54 3.97 0.73 -0.16
C GLN A 54 4.53 0.31 1.19
N ILE A 55 4.89 1.28 2.03
CA ILE A 55 5.27 1.04 3.42
C ILE A 55 4.21 1.65 4.34
N THR A 56 3.71 0.86 5.28
CA THR A 56 2.69 1.30 6.25
C THR A 56 3.06 0.84 7.65
N ALA A 57 3.09 1.77 8.60
CA ALA A 57 3.32 1.43 10.00
C ALA A 57 2.02 1.06 10.70
N PHE A 58 2.09 0.09 11.61
CA PHE A 58 1.02 -0.30 12.52
C PHE A 58 1.57 -0.37 13.95
N GLU A 59 0.72 -0.16 14.95
CA GLU A 59 1.14 -0.16 16.35
C GLU A 59 1.76 -1.50 16.76
N ASP A 60 1.10 -2.60 16.42
CA ASP A 60 1.56 -3.97 16.63
C ASP A 60 0.95 -4.93 15.59
N VAL A 61 1.21 -6.22 15.76
CA VAL A 61 0.70 -7.28 14.88
C VAL A 61 -0.83 -7.39 14.94
N ARG A 62 -1.45 -7.15 16.10
CA ARG A 62 -2.91 -7.25 16.25
C ARG A 62 -3.61 -6.14 15.49
N ALA A 63 -3.12 -4.90 15.61
CA ALA A 63 -3.63 -3.77 14.85
C ALA A 63 -3.51 -4.01 13.34
N TRP A 64 -2.42 -4.64 12.89
CA TRP A 64 -2.26 -5.05 11.49
C TRP A 64 -3.27 -6.14 11.09
N GLU A 65 -3.45 -7.20 11.88
CA GLU A 65 -4.42 -8.28 11.61
C GLU A 65 -5.85 -7.76 11.48
N GLU A 66 -6.27 -6.88 12.40
CA GLU A 66 -7.58 -6.24 12.37
C GLU A 66 -7.77 -5.39 11.11
N ALA A 67 -6.76 -4.61 10.74
CA ALA A 67 -6.79 -3.83 9.50
C ALA A 67 -6.96 -4.73 8.26
N GLN A 68 -6.26 -5.86 8.18
CA GLN A 68 -6.35 -6.76 7.02
C GLN A 68 -7.77 -7.30 6.77
N ALA A 69 -8.61 -7.41 7.81
CA ALA A 69 -10.01 -7.82 7.64
C ALA A 69 -10.84 -6.86 6.78
N PHE A 70 -10.44 -5.57 6.72
CA PHE A 70 -11.15 -4.53 5.98
C PHE A 70 -10.43 -4.12 4.68
N ILE A 71 -9.10 -4.05 4.73
CA ILE A 71 -8.24 -3.50 3.66
C ILE A 71 -7.24 -4.52 3.09
N GLY A 72 -7.45 -5.80 3.38
CA GLY A 72 -6.65 -6.89 2.84
C GLY A 72 -6.62 -6.87 1.30
N PRO A 73 -5.58 -7.48 0.70
CA PRO A 73 -5.55 -7.66 -0.75
C PRO A 73 -6.78 -8.46 -1.20
N LYS A 74 -7.43 -8.01 -2.27
CA LYS A 74 -8.55 -8.70 -2.93
C LYS A 74 -8.07 -9.41 -4.18
#